data_AF-A0A151SPR3-F1
#
_entry.id   AF-A0A151SPR3-F1
#
_cell.length_a   1.000
_cell.length_b   1.000
_cell.length_c   1.000
_cell.angle_alpha   90.00
_cell.angle_beta   90.00
_cell.angle_gamma   90.00
#
_symmetry.space_group_name_H-M   'P 1'
#
loop_
_entity.id
_entity.type
_entity.pdbx_description
1 polymer ?
#
loop_
_entity_poly.entity_id
_entity_poly.type
_entity_poly.pdbx_seq_one_letter_code
_entity_poly.pdbx_strand_id
1 'polypeptide(L)' 'MSMMCELNFFLGLQIKPKNEGIYIHQQKYKNELLLKFNMNEYKPMLTPMRSSMSLSKDESSKPVY' A
#
# COMPACT_ATOMS: atom_id res chain seq x y z
N MET A 1 -6.11 -9.85 -33.57
CA MET A 1 -6.12 -9.40 -32.16
C MET A 1 -6.18 -10.61 -31.25
N SER A 2 -5.14 -10.86 -30.47
CA SER A 2 -5.10 -11.96 -29.50
C SER A 2 -5.86 -11.55 -28.24
N MET A 3 -6.73 -12.44 -27.77
CA MET A 3 -7.53 -12.33 -26.54
C MET A 3 -6.62 -12.49 -25.31
N MET A 4 -5.67 -11.57 -25.12
CA MET A 4 -5.05 -11.39 -23.81
C MET A 4 -6.07 -10.67 -22.95
N CYS A 5 -6.78 -11.44 -22.11
CA CYS A 5 -7.56 -10.95 -20.99
C CYS A 5 -6.90 -9.68 -20.43
N GLU A 6 -7.55 -8.52 -20.59
CA GLU A 6 -6.99 -7.24 -20.17
C GLU A 6 -6.52 -7.36 -18.71
N LEU A 7 -5.21 -7.27 -18.49
CA LEU A 7 -4.60 -7.38 -17.17
C LEU A 7 -4.94 -6.13 -16.35
N ASN A 8 -6.19 -6.06 -15.90
CA ASN A 8 -6.74 -4.94 -15.15
C ASN A 8 -6.29 -4.96 -13.69
N PHE A 9 -5.82 -6.11 -13.19
CA PHE A 9 -5.28 -6.27 -11.85
C PHE A 9 -4.09 -7.24 -11.82
N PHE A 10 -3.07 -6.91 -11.04
CA PHE A 10 -1.91 -7.77 -10.76
C PHE A 10 -1.47 -7.58 -9.32
N LEU A 11 -1.26 -8.67 -8.58
CA LEU A 11 -0.96 -8.64 -7.13
C LEU A 11 -1.94 -7.78 -6.30
N GLY A 12 -3.21 -7.69 -6.74
CA GLY A 12 -4.23 -6.85 -6.09
C GLY A 12 -4.13 -5.35 -6.42
N LEU A 13 -3.15 -4.94 -7.23
CA LEU A 13 -3.02 -3.57 -7.74
C LEU A 13 -3.74 -3.45 -9.06
N GLN A 14 -4.51 -2.37 -9.23
CA GLN A 14 -5.17 -2.10 -10.49
C GLN A 14 -4.13 -1.63 -11.51
N ILE A 15 -4.19 -2.18 -12.71
CA ILE A 15 -3.28 -1.86 -13.81
C ILE A 15 -4.08 -1.29 -14.96
N LYS A 16 -3.54 -0.24 -15.60
CA LYS A 16 -4.06 0.35 -16.83
C LYS A 16 -2.93 0.41 -17.86
N PRO A 17 -2.91 -0.50 -18.85
CA PRO A 17 -1.99 -0.37 -19.97
C PRO A 17 -2.33 0.87 -20.78
N LYS A 18 -1.31 1.63 -21.18
CA LYS A 18 -1.38 2.74 -22.13
C LYS A 18 -0.26 2.59 -23.17
N ASN A 19 -0.35 3.32 -24.27
CA ASN A 19 0.68 3.28 -25.33
C ASN A 19 2.08 3.67 -24.84
N GLU A 20 2.17 4.47 -23.78
CA GLU A 20 3.44 4.91 -23.17
C GLU A 20 3.99 3.94 -22.10
N GLY A 21 3.23 2.89 -21.73
CA GLY A 21 3.61 1.95 -20.69
C GLY A 21 2.46 1.54 -19.77
N ILE A 22 2.80 0.97 -18.62
CA ILE A 22 1.84 0.41 -17.67
C ILE A 22 1.65 1.39 -16.50
N TYR A 23 0.42 1.84 -16.30
CA TYR A 23 0.07 2.68 -15.15
C TYR A 23 -0.53 1.84 -14.03
N ILE A 24 0.00 1.99 -12.82
CA ILE A 24 -0.50 1.29 -11.63
C ILE A 24 -1.39 2.24 -10.83
N HIS A 25 -2.63 1.84 -10.60
CA HIS A 25 -3.61 2.56 -9.81
C HIS A 25 -3.79 1.89 -8.44
N GLN A 26 -3.45 2.63 -7.37
CA GLN A 26 -3.39 2.07 -6.01
C GLN A 26 -4.54 2.52 -5.10
N GLN A 27 -5.56 3.23 -5.62
CA GLN A 27 -6.62 3.81 -4.77
C GLN A 27 -7.37 2.74 -3.98
N LYS A 28 -7.77 1.64 -4.63
CA LYS A 28 -8.45 0.51 -3.98
C LYS A 28 -7.55 -0.12 -2.91
N TYR A 29 -6.31 -0.45 -3.28
CA TYR A 29 -5.32 -1.03 -2.37
C TYR A 29 -5.08 -0.16 -1.13
N LYS A 30 -4.88 1.15 -1.31
CA LYS A 30 -4.73 2.11 -0.20
C LYS A 30 -5.94 2.07 0.74
N ASN A 31 -7.15 2.12 0.19
CA ASN A 31 -8.37 2.16 1.01
C ASN A 31 -8.59 0.84 1.77
N GLU A 32 -8.37 -0.31 1.12
CA GLU A 32 -8.44 -1.63 1.76
C GLU A 32 -7.40 -1.78 2.86
N LEU A 33 -6.17 -1.27 2.64
CA LEU A 33 -5.11 -1.28 3.64
C LEU A 33 -5.51 -0.43 4.85
N LEU A 34 -6.02 0.80 4.63
CA LEU A 34 -6.48 1.66 5.72
C LEU A 34 -7.63 1.02 6.50
N LEU A 35 -8.62 0.43 5.83
CA LEU A 35 -9.72 -0.27 6.48
C LEU A 35 -9.23 -1.47 7.31
N LYS A 36 -8.29 -2.27 6.77
CA LYS A 36 -7.74 -3.43 7.47
C LYS A 36 -7.10 -3.07 8.82
N PHE A 37 -6.54 -1.86 8.94
CA PHE A 37 -5.92 -1.36 10.16
C PHE A 37 -6.79 -0.34 10.91
N ASN A 38 -8.07 -0.20 10.54
CA ASN A 38 -9.00 0.79 11.12
C ASN A 38 -8.49 2.24 11.06
N MET A 39 -7.76 2.59 9.99
CA MET A 39 -7.14 3.90 9.76
C MET A 39 -7.88 4.76 8.73
N ASN A 40 -9.06 4.35 8.28
CA ASN A 40 -9.82 5.03 7.22
C ASN A 40 -10.30 6.45 7.60
N GLU A 41 -10.45 6.74 8.90
CA GLU A 41 -10.88 8.07 9.40
C GLU A 41 -9.73 8.89 9.99
N TYR A 42 -8.52 8.36 9.98
CA TYR A 42 -7.37 9.02 10.60
C TYR A 42 -6.89 10.17 9.72
N LYS A 43 -6.49 11.27 10.37
CA LYS A 43 -5.94 12.44 9.67
C LYS A 43 -4.66 12.03 8.93
N PRO A 44 -4.50 12.43 7.64
CA PRO A 44 -3.25 12.21 6.94
C PRO A 44 -2.10 12.92 7.64
N MET A 45 -0.98 12.23 7.80
CA MET A 45 0.23 12.80 8.37
C MET A 45 0.98 13.57 7.27
N LEU A 46 1.31 14.83 7.55
CA LEU A 46 2.04 15.69 6.59
C LEU A 46 3.50 15.24 6.42
N THR A 47 4.08 14.72 7.51
CA THR A 47 5.43 14.18 7.50
C THR A 47 5.34 12.70 7.15
N PRO A 48 5.96 12.23 6.05
CA PRO A 48 5.99 10.80 5.76
C PRO A 48 6.81 10.05 6.83
N MET A 49 6.39 8.83 7.15
CA MET A 49 7.23 7.94 7.96
C MET A 49 8.50 7.60 7.18
N ARG A 50 9.64 7.54 7.87
CA ARG A 50 10.92 7.15 7.26
C ARG A 50 10.77 5.74 6.66
N SER A 51 11.07 5.60 5.36
CA SER A 51 10.95 4.33 4.62
C SER A 51 11.86 3.21 5.14
N SER A 52 12.94 3.57 5.82
CA SER A 52 13.91 2.67 6.43
C SER A 52 14.06 2.99 7.93
N MET A 53 13.12 2.53 8.74
CA MET A 53 13.40 2.29 10.16
C MET A 53 13.62 0.80 10.34
N SER A 54 14.86 0.39 10.60
CA SER A 54 15.11 -0.90 11.24
C SER A 54 14.44 -0.82 12.62
N LEU A 55 13.34 -1.53 12.81
CA LEU A 55 12.76 -1.72 14.13
C LEU A 55 13.77 -2.55 14.94
N SER A 56 14.59 -1.90 15.77
CA SER A 56 15.44 -2.57 16.73
C SER A 56 14.64 -2.86 18.00
N LYS A 57 14.90 -4.01 18.61
CA LYS A 57 14.35 -4.34 19.93
C LYS A 57 14.87 -3.31 20.94
N ASP A 58 13.97 -2.67 21.68
CA ASP A 58 14.37 -1.85 22.82
C ASP A 58 14.66 -2.76 24.02
N GLU A 59 15.95 -3.00 24.27
CA GLU A 59 16.41 -3.82 25.41
C GLU A 59 16.08 -3.20 26.77
N SER A 60 15.72 -1.91 26.78
CA SER A 60 15.40 -1.12 27.97
C SER A 60 13.92 -1.17 28.34
N SER A 61 13.08 -1.74 27.48
CA SER A 61 11.62 -1.71 27.65
C SER A 61 11.17 -2.67 28.76
N LYS A 62 10.36 -2.16 29.69
CA LYS A 62 9.75 -3.00 30.74
C LYS A 62 8.77 -3.97 30.10
N PRO A 63 8.71 -5.24 30.54
CA PRO A 63 7.69 -6.17 30.07
C PRO A 63 6.30 -5.57 30.35
N VAL A 64 5.52 -5.41 29.30
CA VAL A 64 4.11 -5.03 29.40
C VAL A 64 3.35 -6.33 29.69
N TYR A 65 2.89 -6.46 30.93
CA TYR A 65 2.00 -7.54 31.39
C TYR A 65 0.54 -7.12 31.26
#